data_AF-A0A9D0AC31-F1
#
_entry.id   AF-A0A9D0AC31-F1
#
_cell.length_a   1.000
_cell.length_b   1.000
_cell.length_c   1.000
_cell.angle_alpha   90.00
_cell.angle_beta   90.00
_cell.angle_gamma   90.00
#
_symmetry.space_group_name_H-M   'P 1'
#
loop_
_entity.id
_entity.type
_entity.pdbx_description
1 polymer ?
#
loop_
_entity_poly.entity_id
_entity_poly.type
_entity_poly.pdbx_seq_one_letter_code
_entity_poly.pdbx_strand_id
1 'polypeptide(L)'
;IVSRFNDYLGEKLRTLFDLPGHFDALALGLQQRLTKDFVRFGLALDGLYITSITPPQEVQSAIDDRSRLSVIKDMDKFVRMKAAMAMEKAATAGGEAGAGLGLGMGMMMPGMFGGLQTKTPAPEEQAGVVRCPECDNTIPVDARFCPYCSHQQVVMRKCINCGKNLSANARFCPRCGHPADEKPQITICPHCHANNLPGAAFCNQCGRKI
;
A
#
# COMPACT_ATOMS: atom_id res chain seq x y z
N ILE A 1 21.22 1.82 -14.39
CA ILE A 1 21.96 1.86 -13.10
C ILE A 1 21.30 0.96 -12.07
N VAL A 2 20.07 1.23 -11.63
CA VAL A 2 19.39 0.45 -10.56
C VAL A 2 19.29 -1.06 -10.87
N SER A 3 18.90 -1.44 -12.09
CA SER A 3 18.87 -2.87 -12.47
C SER A 3 20.27 -3.52 -12.39
N ARG A 4 21.29 -2.89 -13.00
CA ARG A 4 22.68 -3.37 -12.91
C ARG A 4 23.19 -3.46 -11.48
N PHE A 5 22.76 -2.54 -10.61
CA PHE A 5 23.09 -2.55 -9.20
C PHE A 5 22.44 -3.74 -8.50
N ASN A 6 21.13 -3.94 -8.67
CA ASN A 6 20.41 -5.07 -8.07
C ASN A 6 20.98 -6.42 -8.52
N ASP A 7 21.31 -6.56 -9.81
CA ASP A 7 21.96 -7.76 -10.35
C ASP A 7 23.33 -7.98 -9.70
N TYR A 8 24.13 -6.91 -9.60
CA TYR A 8 25.46 -6.96 -9.00
C TYR A 8 25.42 -7.28 -7.50
N LEU A 9 24.44 -6.72 -6.78
CA LEU A 9 24.18 -7.07 -5.38
C LEU A 9 23.79 -8.55 -5.26
N GLY A 10 22.89 -9.06 -6.11
CA GLY A 10 22.49 -10.47 -6.10
C GLY A 10 23.63 -11.45 -6.40
N GLU A 11 24.60 -11.05 -7.24
CA GLU A 11 25.79 -11.87 -7.54
C GLU A 11 26.84 -11.87 -6.41
N LYS A 12 26.99 -10.74 -5.71
CA LYS A 12 28.13 -10.51 -4.80
C LYS A 12 27.78 -10.50 -3.31
N LEU A 13 26.53 -10.26 -2.94
CA LEU A 13 26.10 -10.30 -1.54
C LEU A 13 25.54 -11.66 -1.17
N ARG A 14 26.25 -12.33 -0.27
CA ARG A 14 25.79 -13.55 0.39
C ARG A 14 25.01 -13.26 1.67
N THR A 15 25.28 -12.12 2.31
CA THR A 15 24.79 -11.73 3.64
C THR A 15 24.51 -10.23 3.67
N LEU A 16 23.36 -9.83 4.24
CA LEU A 16 23.00 -8.42 4.42
C LEU A 16 23.86 -7.71 5.48
N PHE A 17 24.55 -8.48 6.33
CA PHE A 17 25.32 -7.97 7.47
C PHE A 17 26.69 -7.41 7.09
N ASP A 18 27.26 -7.82 5.95
CA ASP A 18 28.58 -7.35 5.48
C ASP A 18 28.50 -6.14 4.53
N LEU A 19 27.27 -5.65 4.30
CA LEU A 19 26.96 -4.56 3.38
C LEU A 19 27.70 -3.26 3.74
N PRO A 20 27.74 -2.81 5.02
CA PRO A 20 28.36 -1.53 5.38
C PRO A 20 29.88 -1.50 5.20
N GLY A 21 30.56 -2.65 5.31
CA GLY A 21 32.01 -2.76 5.21
C GLY A 21 32.55 -2.93 3.78
N HIS A 22 31.65 -3.08 2.79
CA HIS A 22 32.02 -3.40 1.41
C HIS A 22 31.47 -2.42 0.37
N PHE A 23 30.93 -1.27 0.80
CA PHE A 23 30.38 -0.28 -0.12
C PHE A 23 31.38 0.22 -1.15
N ASP A 24 32.63 0.47 -0.76
CA ASP A 24 33.66 0.95 -1.69
C ASP A 24 34.00 -0.08 -2.77
N ALA A 25 34.16 -1.35 -2.36
CA ALA A 25 34.41 -2.45 -3.30
C ALA A 25 33.21 -2.68 -4.23
N LEU A 26 31.99 -2.53 -3.71
CA LEU A 26 30.77 -2.64 -4.51
C LEU A 26 30.65 -1.48 -5.51
N ALA A 27 30.95 -0.26 -5.07
CA ALA A 27 30.90 0.94 -5.90
C ALA A 27 31.93 0.87 -7.04
N LEU A 28 33.18 0.47 -6.76
CA LEU A 28 34.22 0.29 -7.78
C LEU A 28 33.84 -0.76 -8.82
N GLY A 29 33.32 -1.91 -8.38
CA GLY A 29 32.90 -2.97 -9.31
C GLY A 29 31.68 -2.59 -10.15
N LEU A 30 30.73 -1.86 -9.56
CA LEU A 30 29.59 -1.33 -10.29
C LEU A 30 30.01 -0.24 -11.29
N GLN A 31 30.94 0.64 -10.91
CA GLN A 31 31.49 1.69 -11.77
C GLN A 31 32.06 1.08 -13.06
N GLN A 32 32.89 0.05 -12.96
CA GLN A 32 33.48 -0.62 -14.13
C GLN A 32 32.43 -1.19 -15.09
N ARG A 33 31.33 -1.75 -14.56
CA ARG A 33 30.21 -2.25 -15.39
C ARG A 33 29.46 -1.09 -16.05
N LEU A 34 29.17 -0.04 -15.29
CA LEU A 34 28.41 1.12 -15.78
C LEU A 34 29.19 1.94 -16.79
N THR A 35 30.50 2.11 -16.65
CA THR A 35 31.33 2.84 -17.64
C THR A 35 31.16 2.25 -19.04
N LYS A 36 31.11 0.92 -19.18
CA LYS A 36 30.87 0.26 -20.48
C LYS A 36 29.48 0.56 -21.05
N ASP A 37 28.46 0.58 -20.20
CA ASP A 37 27.09 0.91 -20.63
C ASP A 37 26.99 2.40 -21.03
N PHE A 38 27.64 3.31 -20.29
CA PHE A 38 27.60 4.76 -20.51
C PHE A 38 28.34 5.20 -21.79
N VAL A 39 29.44 4.52 -22.14
CA VAL A 39 30.17 4.76 -23.40
C VAL A 39 29.25 4.60 -24.62
N ARG A 40 28.30 3.66 -24.57
CA ARG A 40 27.32 3.45 -25.67
C ARG A 40 26.39 4.66 -25.87
N PHE A 41 26.25 5.49 -24.84
CA PHE A 41 25.45 6.71 -24.87
C PHE A 41 26.31 7.98 -25.01
N GLY A 42 27.63 7.84 -25.19
CA GLY A 42 28.56 8.97 -25.27
C GLY A 42 28.79 9.68 -23.93
N LEU A 43 28.49 9.02 -22.80
CA LEU A 43 28.64 9.58 -21.46
C LEU A 43 29.88 9.00 -20.78
N ALA A 44 30.61 9.85 -20.05
CA ALA A 44 31.73 9.43 -19.20
C ALA A 44 31.27 9.38 -17.73
N LEU A 45 31.64 8.31 -17.03
CA LEU A 45 31.37 8.14 -15.60
C LEU A 45 32.67 8.31 -14.81
N ASP A 46 32.82 9.47 -14.17
CA ASP A 46 34.04 9.86 -13.43
C ASP A 46 34.15 9.16 -12.06
N GLY A 47 33.04 9.12 -11.32
CA GLY A 47 32.98 8.48 -10.00
C GLY A 47 31.59 7.98 -9.66
N LEU A 48 31.53 6.95 -8.82
CA LEU A 48 30.31 6.38 -8.28
C LEU A 48 30.52 6.09 -6.79
N TYR A 49 29.64 6.61 -5.94
CA TYR A 49 29.65 6.36 -4.49
C TYR A 49 28.28 5.91 -4.03
N ILE A 50 28.23 4.93 -3.14
CA ILE A 50 27.00 4.45 -2.51
C ILE A 50 26.92 5.13 -1.14
N THR A 51 25.98 6.08 -0.97
CA THR A 51 25.83 6.85 0.27
C THR A 51 25.04 6.09 1.32
N SER A 52 23.91 5.53 0.94
CA SER A 52 23.10 4.67 1.79
C SER A 52 22.24 3.75 0.93
N ILE A 53 22.03 2.53 1.43
CA ILE A 53 21.02 1.63 0.90
C ILE A 53 19.90 1.63 1.93
N THR A 54 18.80 2.32 1.64
CA THR A 54 17.63 2.34 2.51
C THR A 54 16.89 1.01 2.39
N PRO A 55 16.90 0.15 3.42
CA PRO A 55 16.08 -1.05 3.40
C PRO A 55 14.61 -0.62 3.47
N PRO A 56 13.69 -1.30 2.75
CA PRO A 56 12.26 -1.05 2.91
C PRO A 56 11.83 -1.30 4.37
N GLN A 57 10.83 -0.55 4.87
CA GLN A 57 10.42 -0.59 6.29
C GLN A 57 10.08 -1.99 6.81
N GLU A 58 9.55 -2.87 5.95
CA GLU A 58 9.29 -4.28 6.29
C GLU A 58 10.56 -5.09 6.54
N VAL A 59 11.65 -4.77 5.84
CA VAL A 59 12.94 -5.44 6.03
C VAL A 59 13.61 -4.90 7.29
N GLN A 60 13.43 -3.63 7.61
CA GLN A 60 13.94 -3.03 8.85
C GLN A 60 13.27 -3.65 10.08
N SER A 61 11.93 -3.78 10.07
CA SER A 61 11.20 -4.43 11.16
C SER A 61 11.55 -5.91 11.27
N ALA A 62 11.68 -6.63 10.15
CA ALA A 62 12.08 -8.03 10.16
C ALA A 62 13.53 -8.23 10.66
N ILE A 63 14.45 -7.32 10.34
CA ILE A 63 15.82 -7.32 10.85
C ILE A 63 15.82 -7.02 12.36
N ASP A 64 15.05 -6.03 12.82
CA ASP A 64 14.93 -5.67 14.23
C ASP A 64 14.29 -6.80 15.04
N ASP A 65 13.22 -7.42 14.53
CA ASP A 65 12.55 -8.55 15.16
C ASP A 65 13.47 -9.76 15.23
N ARG A 66 14.16 -10.11 14.14
CA ARG A 66 15.14 -11.20 14.13
C ARG A 66 16.32 -10.92 15.05
N SER A 67 16.79 -9.68 15.12
CA SER A 67 17.88 -9.29 16.02
C SER A 67 17.43 -9.37 17.48
N ARG A 68 16.22 -8.91 17.80
CA ARG A 68 15.59 -9.06 19.13
C ARG A 68 15.43 -10.53 19.53
N LEU A 69 15.02 -11.37 18.59
CA LEU A 69 14.91 -12.82 18.79
C LEU A 69 16.27 -13.50 18.94
N SER A 70 17.32 -12.97 18.30
CA SER A 70 18.69 -13.53 18.38
C SER A 70 19.42 -13.14 19.67
N VAL A 71 19.06 -12.02 20.29
CA VAL A 71 19.63 -11.55 21.57
C VAL A 71 19.00 -12.26 22.77
N ILE A 72 17.76 -12.76 22.65
CA ILE A 72 17.01 -13.34 23.77
C ILE A 72 16.89 -14.86 23.58
N LYS A 73 17.85 -15.60 24.14
CA LYS A 73 17.82 -17.08 24.17
C LYS A 73 16.72 -17.65 25.10
N ASP A 74 16.20 -16.85 26.04
CA ASP A 74 15.18 -17.24 27.02
C ASP A 74 13.79 -16.71 26.65
N MET A 75 12.91 -17.60 26.17
CA MET A 75 11.52 -17.28 25.84
C MET A 75 10.73 -16.74 27.04
N ASP A 76 11.05 -17.16 28.27
CA ASP A 76 10.43 -16.65 29.49
C ASP A 76 10.71 -15.16 29.73
N LYS A 77 11.94 -14.70 29.44
CA LYS A 77 12.29 -13.27 29.55
C LYS A 77 11.60 -12.45 28.47
N PHE A 78 11.42 -13.00 27.27
CA PHE A 78 10.70 -12.34 26.20
C PHE A 78 9.22 -12.14 26.52
N VAL A 79 8.54 -13.16 27.05
CA VAL A 79 7.13 -13.05 27.46
C VAL A 79 6.98 -12.03 28.59
N ARG A 80 7.86 -12.06 29.60
CA ARG A 80 7.86 -11.09 30.69
C ARG A 80 8.16 -9.67 30.20
N MET A 81 9.09 -9.50 29.27
CA MET A 81 9.43 -8.21 28.68
C MET A 81 8.30 -7.67 27.79
N LYS A 82 7.64 -8.52 26.99
CA LYS A 82 6.46 -8.13 26.22
C LYS A 82 5.29 -7.75 27.13
N ALA A 83 5.07 -8.50 28.22
CA ALA A 83 4.07 -8.15 29.23
C ALA A 83 4.40 -6.80 29.88
N ALA A 84 5.67 -6.57 30.22
CA ALA A 84 6.14 -5.30 30.78
C ALA A 84 5.97 -4.14 29.79
N MET A 85 6.33 -4.30 28.52
CA MET A 85 6.14 -3.28 27.48
C MET A 85 4.66 -3.01 27.19
N ALA A 86 3.79 -4.03 27.24
CA ALA A 86 2.35 -3.85 27.10
C ALA A 86 1.77 -3.08 28.30
N MET A 87 2.23 -3.38 29.51
CA MET A 87 1.88 -2.64 30.72
C MET A 87 2.41 -1.20 30.70
N GLU A 88 3.64 -0.98 30.25
CA GLU A 88 4.24 0.35 30.09
C GLU A 88 3.48 1.16 29.05
N LYS A 89 3.16 0.57 27.90
CA LYS A 89 2.38 1.23 26.85
C LYS A 89 0.97 1.60 27.33
N ALA A 90 0.33 0.72 28.11
CA ALA A 90 -0.95 0.99 28.77
C ALA A 90 -0.83 2.09 29.85
N ALA A 91 0.28 2.14 30.59
CA ALA A 91 0.55 3.17 31.58
C ALA A 91 0.85 4.53 30.93
N THR A 92 1.60 4.56 29.82
CA THR A 92 1.86 5.80 29.05
C THR A 92 0.63 6.30 28.30
N ALA A 93 -0.30 5.42 27.92
CA ALA A 93 -1.63 5.80 27.41
C ALA A 93 -2.57 6.33 28.53
N GLY A 94 -2.17 6.22 29.79
CA GLY A 94 -2.91 6.65 30.98
C GLY A 94 -2.71 8.11 31.40
N GLY A 95 -2.11 8.96 30.55
CA GLY A 95 -1.86 10.37 30.86
C GLY A 95 -3.07 11.31 30.69
N GLU A 96 -4.02 11.01 29.80
CA GLU A 96 -5.15 11.91 29.51
C GLU A 96 -6.52 11.20 29.38
N ALA A 97 -6.56 9.88 29.45
CA ALA A 97 -7.81 9.08 29.42
C ALA A 97 -7.97 8.17 30.66
N GLY A 98 -7.28 8.51 31.74
CA GLY A 98 -7.07 7.67 32.93
C GLY A 98 -8.15 7.72 34.02
N ALA A 99 -9.38 8.15 33.72
CA ALA A 99 -10.47 8.17 34.71
C ALA A 99 -11.49 7.01 34.56
N GLY A 100 -11.49 6.29 33.44
CA GLY A 100 -12.50 5.25 33.16
C GLY A 100 -12.04 3.79 33.32
N LEU A 101 -10.73 3.54 33.40
CA LEU A 101 -10.15 2.19 33.39
C LEU A 101 -9.53 1.75 34.73
N GLY A 102 -9.44 2.64 35.71
CA GLY A 102 -8.87 2.36 37.05
C GLY A 102 -9.83 1.69 38.04
N LEU A 103 -11.12 1.62 37.72
CA LEU A 103 -12.15 0.99 38.56
C LEU A 103 -12.68 -0.33 37.98
N GLY A 104 -12.33 -0.67 36.73
CA GLY A 104 -12.87 -1.84 36.02
C GLY A 104 -12.07 -3.14 36.18
N MET A 105 -10.83 -3.07 36.70
CA MET A 105 -9.94 -4.23 36.81
C MET A 105 -9.66 -4.68 38.25
N GLY A 106 -10.13 -3.93 39.25
CA GLY A 106 -10.00 -4.25 40.68
C GLY A 106 -11.11 -5.14 41.27
N MET A 107 -12.09 -5.56 40.46
CA MET A 107 -13.26 -6.36 40.92
C MET A 107 -13.49 -7.68 40.16
N MET A 108 -12.59 -8.11 39.28
CA MET A 108 -12.79 -9.27 38.40
C MET A 108 -12.12 -10.58 38.89
N MET A 109 -12.17 -10.89 40.19
CA MET A 109 -12.10 -12.25 40.76
C MET A 109 -12.56 -12.17 42.22
N PRO A 110 -13.69 -12.78 42.65
CA PRO A 110 -13.89 -14.24 42.66
C PRO A 110 -15.38 -14.65 42.43
N GLY A 111 -15.72 -15.14 41.24
CA GLY A 111 -17.10 -15.54 40.88
C GLY A 111 -17.20 -16.97 40.37
N MET A 112 -16.43 -17.89 40.94
CA MET A 112 -16.49 -19.34 40.68
C MET A 112 -17.71 -19.99 41.36
N PHE A 113 -18.88 -19.35 41.45
CA PHE A 113 -20.07 -19.97 42.04
C PHE A 113 -21.37 -19.33 41.51
N GLY A 114 -22.16 -20.15 40.81
CA GLY A 114 -23.62 -20.08 40.84
C GLY A 114 -24.30 -19.12 39.86
N GLY A 115 -24.90 -19.68 38.82
CA GLY A 115 -26.09 -19.08 38.22
C GLY A 115 -25.96 -18.76 36.74
N LEU A 116 -26.58 -19.63 35.94
CA LEU A 116 -27.30 -19.31 34.71
C LEU A 116 -27.53 -17.80 34.48
N GLN A 117 -26.94 -17.22 33.43
CA GLN A 117 -27.67 -16.27 32.61
C GLN A 117 -27.01 -16.11 31.24
N THR A 118 -27.67 -16.67 30.24
CA THR A 118 -27.55 -16.36 28.82
C THR A 118 -27.46 -14.84 28.60
N LYS A 119 -26.29 -14.35 28.16
CA LYS A 119 -26.19 -13.07 27.47
C LYS A 119 -25.34 -13.24 26.21
N THR A 120 -26.08 -13.38 25.13
CA THR A 120 -25.76 -13.22 23.72
C THR A 120 -24.68 -12.15 23.51
N PRO A 121 -23.63 -12.41 22.72
CA PRO A 121 -22.77 -11.34 22.21
C PRO A 121 -23.63 -10.41 21.35
N ALA A 122 -23.53 -9.10 21.63
CA ALA A 122 -24.05 -8.07 20.76
C ALA A 122 -23.36 -8.18 19.38
N PRO A 123 -24.07 -7.87 18.28
CA PRO A 123 -23.50 -7.97 16.95
C PRO A 123 -22.42 -6.90 16.80
N GLU A 124 -21.16 -7.30 16.69
CA GLU A 124 -20.20 -6.51 15.92
C GLU A 124 -20.81 -6.36 14.54
N GLU A 125 -21.06 -5.11 14.17
CA GLU A 125 -21.57 -4.70 12.88
C GLU A 125 -20.67 -5.32 11.82
N GLN A 126 -21.17 -6.38 11.19
CA GLN A 126 -20.50 -7.15 10.16
C GLN A 126 -20.26 -6.21 8.99
N ALA A 127 -19.10 -5.55 8.99
CA ALA A 127 -18.56 -4.94 7.80
C ALA A 127 -18.54 -6.03 6.73
N GLY A 128 -19.41 -5.89 5.73
CA GLY A 128 -19.54 -6.88 4.68
C GLY A 128 -18.17 -7.21 4.08
N VAL A 129 -17.92 -8.48 3.81
CA VAL A 129 -16.71 -8.93 3.13
C VAL A 129 -17.09 -9.33 1.70
N VAL A 130 -16.32 -8.86 0.73
CA VAL A 130 -16.44 -9.19 -0.69
C VAL A 130 -15.20 -9.97 -1.11
N ARG A 131 -15.31 -10.83 -2.13
CA ARG A 131 -14.15 -11.52 -2.70
C ARG A 131 -13.55 -10.70 -3.83
N CYS A 132 -12.23 -10.57 -3.82
CA CYS A 132 -11.50 -9.91 -4.89
C CYS A 132 -11.59 -10.74 -6.19
N PRO A 133 -11.99 -10.15 -7.34
CA PRO A 133 -12.16 -10.89 -8.59
C PRO A 133 -10.86 -11.40 -9.23
N GLU A 134 -9.68 -10.90 -8.81
CA GLU A 134 -8.40 -11.32 -9.38
C GLU A 134 -7.59 -12.27 -8.51
N CYS A 135 -7.73 -12.22 -7.19
CA CYS A 135 -6.96 -13.08 -6.27
C CYS A 135 -7.82 -13.91 -5.32
N ASP A 136 -9.15 -13.82 -5.43
CA ASP A 136 -10.17 -14.51 -4.62
C ASP A 136 -10.06 -14.28 -3.09
N ASN A 137 -9.14 -13.41 -2.66
CA ASN A 137 -9.00 -13.04 -1.26
C ASN A 137 -10.18 -12.20 -0.79
N THR A 138 -10.57 -12.42 0.46
CA THR A 138 -11.61 -11.65 1.15
C THR A 138 -11.11 -10.27 1.53
N ILE A 139 -11.87 -9.26 1.12
CA ILE A 139 -11.58 -7.85 1.34
C ILE A 139 -12.82 -7.15 1.92
N PRO A 140 -12.64 -6.08 2.70
CA PRO A 140 -13.78 -5.35 3.23
C PRO A 140 -14.54 -4.62 2.10
N VAL A 141 -15.87 -4.47 2.23
CA VAL A 141 -16.75 -3.87 1.20
C VAL A 141 -16.35 -2.45 0.77
N ASP A 142 -15.68 -1.70 1.64
CA ASP A 142 -15.22 -0.33 1.41
C ASP A 142 -13.79 -0.26 0.82
N ALA A 143 -13.13 -1.41 0.63
CA ALA A 143 -11.79 -1.48 0.07
C ALA A 143 -11.74 -0.88 -1.34
N ARG A 144 -11.02 0.24 -1.49
CA ARG A 144 -10.82 0.85 -2.81
C ARG A 144 -9.85 0.07 -3.70
N PHE A 145 -8.91 -0.62 -3.06
CA PHE A 145 -7.90 -1.47 -3.67
C PHE A 145 -7.81 -2.77 -2.87
N CYS A 146 -7.55 -3.88 -3.55
CA CYS A 146 -7.26 -5.14 -2.88
C CYS A 146 -5.89 -5.05 -2.18
N PRO A 147 -5.79 -5.29 -0.87
CA PRO A 147 -4.53 -5.27 -0.15
C PRO A 147 -3.59 -6.42 -0.53
N TYR A 148 -4.09 -7.48 -1.16
CA TYR A 148 -3.32 -8.66 -1.51
C TYR A 148 -2.77 -8.63 -2.95
N CYS A 149 -3.54 -8.13 -3.91
CA CYS A 149 -3.12 -8.10 -5.33
C CYS A 149 -3.10 -6.69 -5.94
N SER A 150 -3.37 -5.65 -5.15
CA SER A 150 -3.42 -4.25 -5.60
C SER A 150 -4.46 -3.95 -6.70
N HIS A 151 -5.39 -4.87 -6.99
CA HIS A 151 -6.48 -4.64 -7.94
C HIS A 151 -7.46 -3.59 -7.41
N GLN A 152 -7.74 -2.55 -8.19
CA GLN A 152 -8.69 -1.49 -7.85
C GLN A 152 -10.12 -2.04 -7.91
N GLN A 153 -10.81 -2.08 -6.77
CA GLN A 153 -12.13 -2.68 -6.64
C GLN A 153 -13.24 -1.71 -7.06
N VAL A 154 -13.06 -0.42 -6.81
CA VAL A 154 -14.00 0.63 -7.23
C VAL A 154 -13.54 1.26 -8.53
N VAL A 155 -14.15 0.86 -9.63
CA VAL A 155 -14.04 1.55 -10.92
C VAL A 155 -15.03 2.72 -10.93
N MET A 156 -14.63 3.87 -10.40
CA MET A 156 -15.51 5.05 -10.34
C MET A 156 -15.69 5.74 -11.70
N ARG A 157 -14.67 5.74 -12.56
CA ARG A 157 -14.71 6.38 -13.88
C ARG A 157 -13.77 5.66 -14.85
N LYS A 158 -14.16 5.55 -16.12
CA LYS A 158 -13.31 5.06 -17.22
C LYS A 158 -12.95 6.22 -18.14
N CYS A 159 -11.75 6.19 -18.72
CA CYS A 159 -11.32 7.17 -19.69
C CYS A 159 -12.17 7.06 -20.96
N ILE A 160 -12.75 8.18 -21.40
CA ILE A 160 -13.59 8.24 -22.61
C ILE A 160 -12.79 7.96 -23.90
N ASN A 161 -11.48 8.24 -23.89
CA ASN A 161 -10.62 8.07 -25.05
C ASN A 161 -10.05 6.64 -25.17
N CYS A 162 -9.52 6.07 -24.08
CA CYS A 162 -8.80 4.77 -24.15
C CYS A 162 -9.37 3.65 -23.28
N GLY A 163 -10.49 3.89 -22.57
CA GLY A 163 -11.19 2.90 -21.75
C GLY A 163 -10.50 2.49 -20.44
N LYS A 164 -9.30 3.03 -20.13
CA LYS A 164 -8.58 2.72 -18.88
C LYS A 164 -9.39 3.21 -17.67
N ASN A 165 -9.45 2.39 -16.63
CA ASN A 165 -10.00 2.79 -15.33
C ASN A 165 -9.20 3.99 -14.77
N LEU A 166 -9.91 5.00 -14.32
CA LEU A 166 -9.36 6.20 -13.71
C LEU A 166 -9.51 6.10 -12.19
N SER A 167 -8.53 6.62 -11.45
CA SER A 167 -8.64 6.81 -10.01
C SER A 167 -9.66 7.90 -9.68
N ALA A 168 -10.23 7.89 -8.48
CA ALA A 168 -11.25 8.85 -8.03
C ALA A 168 -10.87 10.32 -8.27
N ASN A 169 -9.57 10.66 -8.13
CA ASN A 169 -9.05 12.02 -8.27
C ASN A 169 -8.12 12.19 -9.50
N ALA A 170 -8.23 11.32 -10.51
CA ALA A 170 -7.41 11.47 -11.72
C ALA A 170 -7.81 12.76 -12.45
N ARG A 171 -6.84 13.64 -12.74
CA ARG A 171 -7.04 14.81 -13.63
C ARG A 171 -6.75 14.47 -15.10
N PHE A 172 -5.90 13.47 -15.33
CA PHE A 172 -5.52 12.98 -16.65
C PHE A 172 -5.48 11.45 -16.65
N CYS A 173 -5.74 10.86 -17.81
CA CYS A 173 -5.64 9.42 -17.97
C CYS A 173 -4.18 8.96 -17.95
N PRO A 174 -3.79 8.02 -17.06
CA PRO A 174 -2.41 7.52 -16.98
C PRO A 174 -1.97 6.68 -18.17
N ARG A 175 -2.88 6.34 -19.10
CA ARG A 175 -2.57 5.57 -20.31
C ARG A 175 -2.46 6.44 -21.57
N CYS A 176 -3.35 7.41 -21.74
CA CYS A 176 -3.41 8.21 -22.98
C CYS A 176 -3.23 9.72 -22.77
N GLY A 177 -3.04 10.19 -21.53
CA GLY A 177 -2.85 11.63 -21.22
C GLY A 177 -4.09 12.51 -21.36
N HIS A 178 -5.22 11.98 -21.84
CA HIS A 178 -6.45 12.74 -22.02
C HIS A 178 -7.05 13.17 -20.67
N PRO A 179 -7.54 14.42 -20.53
CA PRO A 179 -8.12 14.90 -19.29
C PRO A 179 -9.29 14.03 -18.84
N ALA A 180 -9.32 13.74 -17.55
CA ALA A 180 -10.28 12.84 -16.92
C ALA A 180 -11.65 13.49 -16.71
N ASP A 181 -11.72 14.83 -16.72
CA ASP A 181 -12.92 15.64 -16.49
C ASP A 181 -13.54 16.21 -17.77
N GLU A 182 -13.09 15.76 -18.93
CA GLU A 182 -13.68 16.18 -20.20
C GLU A 182 -15.09 15.59 -20.33
N LYS A 183 -16.10 16.46 -20.19
CA LYS A 183 -17.50 16.09 -20.36
C LYS A 183 -17.74 15.81 -21.85
N PRO A 184 -18.47 14.73 -22.19
CA PRO A 184 -18.84 14.47 -23.58
C PRO A 184 -19.53 15.71 -24.17
N GLN A 185 -19.03 16.21 -25.29
CA GLN A 185 -19.60 17.38 -25.95
C GLN A 185 -20.98 17.01 -26.51
N ILE A 186 -22.00 17.70 -26.02
CA ILE A 186 -23.39 17.53 -26.44
C ILE A 186 -23.58 18.31 -27.73
N THR A 187 -24.07 17.65 -28.78
CA THR A 187 -24.40 18.33 -30.04
C THR A 187 -25.84 18.82 -30.00
N ILE A 188 -26.03 20.14 -30.14
CA ILE A 188 -27.38 20.75 -30.21
C ILE A 188 -27.85 20.71 -31.66
N CYS A 189 -29.05 20.16 -31.90
CA CYS A 189 -29.61 20.09 -33.24
C CYS A 189 -29.96 21.50 -33.76
N PRO A 190 -29.50 21.93 -34.96
CA PRO A 190 -29.80 23.25 -35.51
C PRO A 190 -31.26 23.41 -35.96
N HIS A 191 -32.02 22.33 -36.05
CA HIS A 191 -33.41 22.35 -36.54
C HIS A 191 -34.45 22.36 -35.42
N CYS A 192 -34.22 21.65 -34.32
CA CYS A 192 -35.17 21.52 -33.21
C CYS A 192 -34.56 21.84 -31.84
N HIS A 193 -33.28 22.21 -31.78
CA HIS A 193 -32.56 22.57 -30.55
C HIS A 193 -32.48 21.45 -29.49
N ALA A 194 -32.77 20.21 -29.87
CA ALA A 194 -32.63 19.07 -28.98
C ALA A 194 -31.15 18.74 -28.69
N ASN A 195 -30.88 18.26 -27.48
CA ASN A 195 -29.58 17.75 -27.06
C ASN A 195 -29.36 16.33 -27.58
N ASN A 196 -28.28 16.12 -28.32
CA ASN A 196 -27.93 14.83 -28.91
C ASN A 196 -26.66 14.26 -28.26
N LEU A 197 -26.56 12.93 -28.32
CA LEU A 197 -25.40 12.20 -27.82
C LEU A 197 -24.12 12.62 -28.55
N PRO A 198 -22.95 12.57 -27.88
CA PRO A 198 -21.66 12.83 -28.51
C PRO A 198 -21.46 11.90 -29.72
N GLY A 199 -21.21 12.50 -30.89
CA GLY A 199 -20.99 11.75 -32.14
C GLY A 199 -22.26 11.26 -32.85
N ALA A 200 -23.45 11.69 -32.43
CA ALA A 200 -24.69 11.37 -33.15
C ALA A 200 -24.68 12.02 -34.56
N ALA A 201 -24.96 11.22 -35.60
CA ALA A 201 -25.06 11.71 -36.99
C ALA A 201 -26.48 12.20 -37.35
N PHE A 202 -27.49 11.84 -36.55
CA PHE A 202 -28.88 12.21 -36.73
C PHE A 202 -29.47 12.64 -35.39
N CYS A 203 -30.41 13.58 -35.45
CA CYS A 203 -31.08 14.07 -34.27
C CYS A 203 -32.04 13.01 -33.70
N ASN A 204 -31.91 12.75 -32.40
CA ASN A 204 -32.77 11.83 -31.65
C ASN A 204 -34.23 12.28 -31.53
N GLN A 205 -34.53 13.57 -31.76
CA GLN A 205 -35.89 14.12 -31.67
C GLN A 205 -36.54 14.38 -33.04
N CYS A 206 -35.82 14.96 -34.00
CA CYS A 206 -36.40 15.35 -35.30
C CYS A 206 -35.93 14.50 -36.49
N GLY A 207 -35.02 13.54 -36.29
CA GLY A 207 -34.54 12.61 -37.32
C GLY A 207 -33.66 13.23 -38.43
N ARG A 208 -33.45 14.56 -38.42
CA ARG A 208 -32.59 15.25 -39.39
C ARG A 208 -31.12 15.05 -39.06
N LYS A 209 -30.25 15.12 -40.07
CA LYS A 209 -28.80 15.01 -39.92
C LYS A 209 -28.25 16.17 -39.07
N ILE A 210 -27.28 15.87 -38.21
CA ILE A 210 -26.59 16.82 -37.32
C ILE A 210 -25.07 16.64 -37.39
#